data_AF-A0A067FIX7-F1
#
_entry.id   AF-A0A067FIX7-F1
#
_cell.length_a   1.000
_cell.length_b   1.000
_cell.length_c   1.000
_cell.angle_alpha   90.00
_cell.angle_beta   90.00
_cell.angle_gamma   90.00
#
_symmetry.space_group_name_H-M   'P 1'
#
loop_
_entity.id
_entity.type
_entity.pdbx_description
1 polymer ?
#
loop_
_entity_poly.entity_id
_entity_poly.type
_entity_poly.pdbx_seq_one_letter_code
_entity_poly.pdbx_strand_id
1 'polypeptide(L)'
;FVMFYACALDPENCGLRFATMLADVFVSGLYPPLTRMSSVSYLASYLSRARFLSPCFIVSLLKRLVDWCLEYCNIPGGNINPKAHRVFYSGCQAIMYVLCFRMRSIMDVPRLKSQLLLMPLETVLKHNLNPLKVCLPSVVSEFLQQSKAARLFTVSETFIFNDLLESELSRDFGGLERLDMFFPFDPCLLKKSDSFIRPNFIYWSMVKTAYHGDEEDNSDEDVDEDNGDHVMVDGMGRSPDEQDLDLDEFEYSLNKMSITPKNSFSCRLDGELRQPMKMPSRIRPSTSPESL
;
A
#
# COMPACT_ATOMS: atom_id res chain seq x y z
N PHE A 1 11.32 -0.56 -7.63
CA PHE A 1 10.93 -1.76 -8.41
C PHE A 1 12.06 -2.72 -8.76
N VAL A 2 13.27 -2.28 -9.14
CA VAL A 2 14.40 -3.22 -9.40
C VAL A 2 14.67 -4.15 -8.21
N MET A 3 14.78 -3.61 -6.99
CA MET A 3 14.95 -4.41 -5.78
C MET A 3 13.79 -5.37 -5.53
N PHE A 4 12.56 -4.95 -5.82
CA PHE A 4 11.37 -5.80 -5.68
C PHE A 4 11.43 -6.99 -6.62
N TYR A 5 11.77 -6.74 -7.89
CA TYR A 5 11.92 -7.78 -8.89
C TYR A 5 13.05 -8.76 -8.52
N ALA A 6 14.22 -8.26 -8.11
CA ALA A 6 15.32 -9.10 -7.66
C ALA A 6 14.92 -10.00 -6.48
N CYS A 7 14.15 -9.47 -5.52
CA CYS A 7 13.62 -10.26 -4.43
C CYS A 7 12.58 -11.30 -4.85
N ALA A 8 11.81 -11.03 -5.90
CA ALA A 8 10.84 -11.97 -6.45
C ALA A 8 11.51 -13.17 -7.15
N LEU A 9 12.73 -12.99 -7.65
CA LEU A 9 13.52 -14.08 -8.25
C LEU A 9 14.09 -15.05 -7.22
N ASP A 10 14.36 -14.59 -6.00
CA ASP A 10 14.83 -15.41 -4.87
C ASP A 10 14.07 -15.04 -3.58
N PRO A 11 12.79 -15.46 -3.45
CA PRO A 11 11.93 -15.08 -2.33
C PRO A 11 12.47 -15.50 -0.97
N GLU A 12 12.99 -16.72 -0.86
CA GLU A 12 13.39 -17.36 0.40
C GLU A 12 14.64 -16.74 1.01
N ASN A 13 15.50 -16.14 0.19
CA ASN A 13 16.75 -15.56 0.64
C ASN A 13 16.76 -14.04 0.43
N CYS A 14 16.82 -13.54 -0.81
CA CYS A 14 16.79 -12.10 -1.06
C CYS A 14 15.51 -11.44 -0.53
N GLY A 15 14.35 -12.05 -0.78
CA GLY A 15 13.06 -11.49 -0.39
C GLY A 15 12.88 -11.35 1.11
N LEU A 16 13.22 -12.40 1.88
CA LEU A 16 13.12 -12.37 3.35
C LEU A 16 14.18 -11.44 3.96
N ARG A 17 15.42 -11.46 3.44
CA ARG A 17 16.52 -10.60 3.95
C ARG A 17 16.23 -9.13 3.73
N PHE A 18 15.67 -8.75 2.59
CA PHE A 18 15.32 -7.36 2.32
C PHE A 18 14.29 -6.83 3.33
N ALA A 19 13.20 -7.56 3.56
CA ALA A 19 12.19 -7.17 4.54
C ALA A 19 12.76 -7.14 5.97
N THR A 20 13.60 -8.12 6.33
CA THR A 20 14.23 -8.18 7.66
C THR A 20 15.17 -7.00 7.88
N MET A 21 16.00 -6.67 6.89
CA MET A 21 16.91 -5.52 6.94
C MET A 21 16.14 -4.20 7.12
N LEU A 22 15.03 -4.01 6.39
CA LEU A 22 14.20 -2.81 6.56
C LEU A 22 13.60 -2.72 7.97
N ALA A 23 13.17 -3.84 8.53
CA ALA A 23 12.69 -3.91 9.91
C ALA A 23 13.82 -3.61 10.92
N ASP A 24 15.03 -4.14 10.70
CA ASP A 24 16.23 -3.88 11.53
C ASP A 24 16.58 -2.39 11.56
N VAL A 25 16.59 -1.74 10.38
CA VAL A 25 16.83 -0.30 10.26
C VAL A 25 15.76 0.50 11.01
N PHE A 26 14.48 0.12 10.88
CA PHE A 26 13.39 0.80 11.57
C PHE A 26 13.49 0.68 13.10
N VAL A 27 13.75 -0.51 13.65
CA VAL A 27 13.78 -0.68 15.11
C VAL A 27 15.06 -0.15 15.74
N SER A 28 16.16 -0.09 14.98
CA SER A 28 17.45 0.38 15.48
C SER A 28 17.44 1.88 15.80
N GLY A 29 17.84 2.21 17.03
CA GLY A 29 18.05 3.59 17.47
C GLY A 29 19.30 4.25 16.90
N LEU A 30 20.12 3.52 16.11
CA LEU A 30 21.35 4.04 15.52
C LEU A 30 21.10 4.92 14.29
N TYR A 31 19.96 4.75 13.63
CA TYR A 31 19.64 5.47 12.40
C TYR A 31 18.84 6.76 12.67
N PRO A 32 19.04 7.82 11.87
CA PRO A 32 18.24 9.03 11.96
C PRO A 32 16.75 8.76 11.75
N PRO A 33 15.83 9.56 12.35
CA PRO A 33 14.39 9.33 12.24
C PRO A 33 13.87 9.21 10.81
N LEU A 34 14.37 10.04 9.87
CA LEU A 34 13.94 10.00 8.47
C LEU A 34 14.29 8.66 7.81
N THR A 35 15.50 8.14 8.03
CA THR A 35 15.92 6.82 7.52
C THR A 35 15.03 5.71 8.06
N ARG A 36 14.69 5.77 9.35
CA ARG A 36 13.81 4.79 10.00
C ARG A 36 12.40 4.85 9.40
N MET A 37 11.86 6.04 9.21
CA MET A 37 10.55 6.28 8.58
C MET A 37 10.52 5.76 7.14
N SER A 38 11.51 6.13 6.31
CA SER A 38 11.59 5.61 4.94
C SER A 38 11.70 4.09 4.94
N SER A 39 12.50 3.51 5.84
CA SER A 39 12.67 2.06 5.94
C SER A 39 11.35 1.34 6.24
N VAL A 40 10.57 1.83 7.22
CA VAL A 40 9.29 1.20 7.57
C VAL A 40 8.23 1.41 6.49
N SER A 41 8.29 2.53 5.76
CA SER A 41 7.43 2.76 4.57
C SER A 41 7.75 1.79 3.43
N TYR A 42 9.02 1.56 3.12
CA TYR A 42 9.45 0.52 2.17
C TYR A 42 9.02 -0.86 2.64
N LEU A 43 9.18 -1.16 3.93
CA LEU A 43 8.78 -2.43 4.52
C LEU A 43 7.28 -2.66 4.36
N ALA A 44 6.45 -1.71 4.81
CA ALA A 44 5.00 -1.82 4.75
C ALA A 44 4.52 -2.04 3.30
N SER A 45 5.02 -1.22 2.39
CA SER A 45 4.68 -1.33 0.97
C SER A 45 5.11 -2.68 0.38
N TYR A 46 6.29 -3.18 0.76
CA TYR A 46 6.79 -4.48 0.33
C TYR A 46 5.94 -5.64 0.86
N LEU A 47 5.64 -5.67 2.17
CA LEU A 47 4.83 -6.73 2.79
C LEU A 47 3.40 -6.74 2.22
N SER A 48 2.81 -5.57 1.99
CA SER A 48 1.49 -5.45 1.37
C SER A 48 1.48 -6.01 -0.06
N ARG A 49 2.47 -5.67 -0.87
CA ARG A 49 2.44 -5.86 -2.34
C ARG A 49 3.13 -7.13 -2.84
N ALA A 50 4.10 -7.69 -2.12
CA ALA A 50 4.88 -8.83 -2.58
C ALA A 50 4.12 -10.16 -2.46
N ARG A 51 3.53 -10.64 -3.56
CA ARG A 51 2.73 -11.88 -3.58
C ARG A 51 3.49 -13.11 -3.09
N PHE A 52 4.80 -13.15 -3.34
CA PHE A 52 5.69 -14.25 -3.00
C PHE A 52 6.09 -14.35 -1.51
N LEU A 53 5.65 -13.41 -0.66
CA LEU A 53 5.85 -13.52 0.78
C LEU A 53 4.75 -14.33 1.46
N SER A 54 5.14 -15.27 2.33
CA SER A 54 4.19 -16.09 3.08
C SER A 54 3.48 -15.28 4.18
N PRO A 55 2.19 -15.57 4.46
CA PRO A 55 1.47 -14.94 5.57
C PRO A 55 2.16 -15.12 6.93
N CYS A 56 2.77 -16.28 7.18
CA CYS A 56 3.54 -16.56 8.40
C CYS A 56 4.68 -15.55 8.61
N PHE A 57 5.43 -15.24 7.55
CA PHE A 57 6.53 -14.27 7.61
C PHE A 57 6.03 -12.83 7.77
N ILE A 58 4.93 -12.48 7.10
CA ILE A 58 4.30 -11.16 7.27
C ILE A 58 3.84 -10.96 8.71
N VAL A 59 3.23 -11.97 9.33
CA VAL A 59 2.78 -11.93 10.73
C VAL A 59 3.96 -11.80 11.70
N SER A 60 5.09 -12.46 11.45
CA SER A 60 6.28 -12.33 12.32
C SER A 60 6.87 -10.91 12.28
N LEU A 61 6.90 -10.28 11.11
CA LEU A 61 7.34 -8.88 10.98
C LEU A 61 6.31 -7.89 11.56
N LEU A 62 5.01 -8.12 11.36
CA LEU A 62 3.95 -7.34 12.02
C LEU A 62 4.11 -7.39 13.54
N LYS A 63 4.31 -8.59 14.11
CA LYS A 63 4.56 -8.74 15.55
C LYS A 63 5.74 -7.88 15.99
N ARG A 64 6.84 -7.93 15.26
CA ARG A 64 8.05 -7.16 15.57
C ARG A 64 7.79 -5.64 15.55
N LEU A 65 7.02 -5.14 14.58
CA LEU A 65 6.62 -3.73 14.54
C LEU A 65 5.71 -3.35 15.70
N VAL A 66 4.73 -4.19 16.03
CA VAL A 66 3.81 -3.98 17.16
C VAL A 66 4.57 -3.95 18.48
N ASP A 67 5.49 -4.90 18.69
CA ASP A 67 6.31 -4.97 19.90
C ASP A 67 7.15 -3.69 20.07
N TRP A 68 7.76 -3.19 18.99
CA TRP A 68 8.50 -1.93 19.02
C TRP A 68 7.60 -0.72 19.33
N CYS A 69 6.42 -0.64 18.70
CA CYS A 69 5.46 0.43 18.98
C CYS A 69 4.93 0.37 20.42
N LEU A 70 4.72 -0.83 20.96
CA LEU A 70 4.29 -1.03 22.35
C LEU A 70 5.38 -0.57 23.33
N GLU A 71 6.64 -0.92 23.06
CA GLU A 71 7.77 -0.44 23.85
C GLU A 71 7.84 1.10 23.84
N TYR A 72 7.61 1.72 22.68
CA TYR A 72 7.53 3.17 22.57
C TYR A 72 6.41 3.78 23.42
N CYS A 73 5.25 3.13 23.53
CA CYS A 73 4.14 3.58 24.40
C CYS A 73 4.52 3.63 25.89
N ASN A 74 5.49 2.82 26.33
CA ASN A 74 5.93 2.81 27.74
C ASN A 74 6.86 3.98 28.07
N ILE A 75 7.39 4.69 27.07
CA ILE A 75 8.20 5.88 27.29
C ILE A 75 7.26 6.99 27.78
N PRO A 76 7.57 7.69 28.88
CA PRO A 76 6.78 8.82 29.35
C PRO A 76 6.60 9.86 28.21
N GLY A 77 5.41 9.86 27.63
CA GLY A 77 5.08 10.65 26.45
C GLY A 77 4.48 11.99 26.87
N GLY A 78 4.93 13.06 26.22
CA GLY A 78 4.24 14.35 26.27
C GLY A 78 2.89 14.30 25.54
N ASN A 79 2.29 15.47 25.34
CA ASN A 79 1.06 15.60 24.57
C ASN A 79 1.26 15.17 23.10
N ILE A 80 0.15 14.90 22.41
CA ILE A 80 0.12 14.58 20.97
C ILE A 80 0.96 15.60 20.19
N ASN A 81 2.03 15.13 19.55
CA ASN A 81 2.91 15.94 18.71
C ASN A 81 3.41 15.12 17.50
N PRO A 82 2.82 15.33 16.31
CA PRO A 82 3.18 14.64 15.07
C PRO A 82 4.66 14.65 14.74
N LYS A 83 5.35 15.78 14.99
CA LYS A 83 6.77 15.96 14.66
C LYS A 83 7.68 15.22 15.64
N ALA A 84 7.35 15.27 16.94
CA ALA A 84 8.15 14.62 17.99
C ALA A 84 8.03 13.09 17.94
N HIS A 85 6.84 12.57 17.62
CA HIS A 85 6.55 11.13 17.62
C HIS A 85 6.45 10.53 16.21
N ARG A 86 7.02 11.20 15.19
CA ARG A 86 6.92 10.80 13.77
C ARG A 86 7.33 9.36 13.48
N VAL A 87 8.37 8.84 14.16
CA VAL A 87 8.82 7.45 13.97
C VAL A 87 7.77 6.48 14.51
N PHE A 88 7.18 6.78 15.68
CA PHE A 88 6.09 5.98 16.24
C PHE A 88 4.87 5.95 15.31
N TYR A 89 4.43 7.12 14.83
CA TYR A 89 3.33 7.21 13.89
C TYR A 89 3.61 6.49 12.57
N SER A 90 4.86 6.54 12.05
CA SER A 90 5.24 5.77 10.85
C SER A 90 5.13 4.26 11.05
N GLY A 91 5.48 3.76 12.25
CA GLY A 91 5.28 2.36 12.62
C GLY A 91 3.81 1.96 12.70
N CYS A 92 2.98 2.77 13.36
CA CYS A 92 1.53 2.54 13.43
C CYS A 92 0.88 2.55 12.03
N GLN A 93 1.23 3.52 11.19
CA GLN A 93 0.74 3.61 9.81
C GLN A 93 1.16 2.39 8.98
N ALA A 94 2.41 1.93 9.12
CA ALA A 94 2.89 0.72 8.46
C ALA A 94 2.09 -0.53 8.87
N ILE A 95 1.83 -0.71 10.17
CA ILE A 95 1.01 -1.83 10.68
C ILE A 95 -0.39 -1.80 10.08
N MET A 96 -1.06 -0.65 10.12
CA MET A 96 -2.41 -0.50 9.56
C MET A 96 -2.42 -0.77 8.06
N TYR A 97 -1.46 -0.22 7.30
CA TYR A 97 -1.36 -0.40 5.86
C TYR A 97 -1.15 -1.86 5.44
N VAL A 98 -0.26 -2.59 6.13
CA VAL A 98 -0.06 -4.03 5.86
C VAL A 98 -1.33 -4.82 6.12
N LEU A 99 -2.04 -4.51 7.22
CA LEU A 99 -3.30 -5.17 7.54
C LEU A 99 -4.39 -4.86 6.52
N CYS A 100 -4.49 -3.64 5.97
CA CYS A 100 -5.44 -3.35 4.87
C CYS A 100 -5.29 -4.30 3.67
N PHE A 101 -4.07 -4.77 3.37
CA PHE A 101 -3.82 -5.67 2.23
C PHE A 101 -3.88 -7.15 2.61
N ARG A 102 -3.46 -7.50 3.83
CA ARG A 102 -3.17 -8.90 4.19
C ARG A 102 -4.08 -9.48 5.26
N MET A 103 -4.96 -8.68 5.87
CA MET A 103 -5.80 -9.13 6.99
C MET A 103 -6.59 -10.37 6.64
N ARG A 104 -7.28 -10.42 5.49
CA ARG A 104 -8.04 -11.60 5.10
C ARG A 104 -7.17 -12.86 5.01
N SER A 105 -6.05 -12.78 4.28
CA SER A 105 -5.11 -13.90 4.14
C SER A 105 -4.53 -14.41 5.48
N ILE A 106 -4.44 -13.54 6.49
CA ILE A 106 -4.00 -13.90 7.84
C ILE A 106 -5.15 -14.54 8.62
N MET A 107 -6.36 -13.97 8.52
CA MET A 107 -7.54 -14.41 9.26
C MET A 107 -8.07 -15.77 8.78
N ASP A 108 -7.85 -16.11 7.50
CA ASP A 108 -8.22 -17.41 6.92
C ASP A 108 -7.40 -18.58 7.47
N VAL A 109 -6.24 -18.31 8.10
CA VAL A 109 -5.38 -19.33 8.71
C VAL A 109 -5.55 -19.31 10.23
N PRO A 110 -6.17 -20.33 10.87
CA PRO A 110 -6.52 -20.29 12.29
C PRO A 110 -5.36 -19.99 13.23
N ARG A 111 -4.18 -20.58 12.97
CA ARG A 111 -2.97 -20.33 13.76
C ARG A 111 -2.51 -18.87 13.68
N LEU A 112 -2.54 -18.28 12.49
CA LEU A 112 -2.09 -16.90 12.27
C LEU A 112 -3.12 -15.89 12.80
N LYS A 113 -4.41 -16.18 12.64
CA LYS A 113 -5.50 -15.45 13.29
C LYS A 113 -5.28 -15.36 14.80
N SER A 114 -5.03 -16.48 15.48
CA SER A 114 -4.75 -16.48 16.91
C SER A 114 -3.52 -15.66 17.26
N GLN A 115 -2.45 -15.75 16.47
CA GLN A 115 -1.24 -14.92 16.68
C GLN A 115 -1.54 -13.43 16.54
N LEU A 116 -2.33 -13.04 15.54
CA LEU A 116 -2.71 -11.65 15.31
C LEU A 116 -3.60 -11.09 16.43
N LEU A 117 -4.57 -11.89 16.90
CA LEU A 117 -5.46 -11.51 18.01
C LEU A 117 -4.72 -11.38 19.36
N LEU A 118 -3.61 -12.09 19.54
CA LEU A 118 -2.76 -11.97 20.73
C LEU A 118 -1.84 -10.74 20.70
N MET A 119 -1.71 -10.06 19.56
CA MET A 119 -0.90 -8.84 19.48
C MET A 119 -1.62 -7.68 20.18
N PRO A 120 -0.92 -6.82 20.95
CA PRO A 120 -1.52 -5.69 21.66
C PRO A 120 -1.79 -4.49 20.72
N LEU A 121 -2.43 -4.74 19.58
CA LEU A 121 -2.79 -3.74 18.57
C LEU A 121 -3.70 -2.66 19.16
N GLU A 122 -4.68 -3.05 19.97
CA GLU A 122 -5.61 -2.11 20.60
C GLU A 122 -4.88 -1.16 21.56
N THR A 123 -3.98 -1.67 22.39
CA THR A 123 -3.16 -0.86 23.30
C THR A 123 -2.30 0.15 22.54
N VAL A 124 -1.69 -0.26 21.43
CA VAL A 124 -0.85 0.62 20.61
C VAL A 124 -1.69 1.68 19.89
N LEU A 125 -2.77 1.28 19.23
CA LEU A 125 -3.54 2.18 18.36
C LEU A 125 -4.48 3.11 19.14
N LYS A 126 -4.93 2.71 20.34
CA LYS A 126 -5.71 3.57 21.25
C LYS A 126 -4.85 4.30 22.29
N HIS A 127 -3.53 4.28 22.14
CA HIS A 127 -2.63 4.98 23.04
C HIS A 127 -2.93 6.50 23.10
N ASN A 128 -2.54 7.17 24.18
CA ASN A 128 -2.78 8.61 24.41
C ASN A 128 -2.17 9.51 23.31
N LEU A 129 -1.15 9.03 22.60
CA LEU A 129 -0.57 9.72 21.43
C LEU A 129 -1.49 9.69 20.19
N ASN A 130 -2.60 8.95 20.26
CA ASN A 130 -3.69 8.87 19.30
C ASN A 130 -3.26 8.69 17.83
N PRO A 131 -2.55 7.59 17.49
CA PRO A 131 -2.08 7.34 16.13
C PRO A 131 -3.23 7.27 15.11
N LEU A 132 -4.44 6.84 15.51
CA LEU A 132 -5.62 6.82 14.64
C LEU A 132 -6.06 8.23 14.19
N LYS A 133 -5.74 9.29 14.94
CA LYS A 133 -6.01 10.68 14.55
C LYS A 133 -4.88 11.32 13.73
N VAL A 134 -3.66 10.80 13.86
CA VAL A 134 -2.44 11.38 13.28
C VAL A 134 -2.07 10.72 11.94
N CYS A 135 -2.25 9.42 11.80
CA CYS A 135 -1.92 8.71 10.57
C CYS A 135 -2.86 9.09 9.41
N LEU A 136 -2.50 8.71 8.18
CA LEU A 136 -3.28 8.97 6.97
C LEU A 136 -4.76 8.52 7.10
N PRO A 137 -5.75 9.41 6.88
CA PRO A 137 -7.16 9.07 7.06
C PRO A 137 -7.64 7.93 6.17
N SER A 138 -7.14 7.84 4.92
CA SER A 138 -7.50 6.76 4.00
C SER A 138 -7.08 5.39 4.53
N VAL A 139 -5.85 5.29 5.06
CA VAL A 139 -5.32 4.06 5.66
C VAL A 139 -6.07 3.71 6.93
N VAL A 140 -6.32 4.70 7.79
CA VAL A 140 -7.04 4.50 9.07
C VAL A 140 -8.47 4.04 8.80
N SER A 141 -9.20 4.71 7.91
CA SER A 141 -10.59 4.37 7.58
C SER A 141 -10.70 2.94 7.04
N GLU A 142 -9.84 2.57 6.09
CA GLU A 142 -9.82 1.23 5.52
C GLU A 142 -9.47 0.17 6.57
N PHE A 143 -8.46 0.43 7.40
CA PHE A 143 -8.10 -0.47 8.50
C PHE A 143 -9.25 -0.67 9.48
N LEU A 144 -9.92 0.40 9.92
CA LEU A 144 -11.04 0.33 10.86
C LEU A 144 -12.23 -0.43 10.25
N GLN A 145 -12.51 -0.23 8.96
CA GLN A 145 -13.56 -0.96 8.25
C GLN A 145 -13.29 -2.47 8.22
N GLN A 146 -12.08 -2.87 7.79
CA GLN A 146 -11.73 -4.29 7.73
C GLN A 146 -11.60 -4.93 9.11
N SER A 147 -11.00 -4.24 10.08
CA SER A 147 -10.80 -4.77 11.43
C SER A 147 -12.11 -4.96 12.18
N LYS A 148 -13.10 -4.09 11.95
CA LYS A 148 -14.47 -4.27 12.46
C LYS A 148 -15.11 -5.54 11.90
N ALA A 149 -15.04 -5.74 10.58
CA ALA A 149 -15.57 -6.94 9.93
C ALA A 149 -14.86 -8.22 10.40
N ALA A 150 -13.53 -8.16 10.56
CA ALA A 150 -12.71 -9.26 11.04
C ALA A 150 -12.81 -9.51 12.56
N ARG A 151 -13.56 -8.67 13.31
CA ARG A 151 -13.62 -8.67 14.79
C ARG A 151 -12.22 -8.61 15.44
N LEU A 152 -11.28 -7.96 14.76
CA LEU A 152 -9.89 -7.80 15.20
C LEU A 152 -9.74 -6.61 16.17
N PHE A 153 -10.55 -5.58 15.97
CA PHE A 153 -10.41 -4.31 16.66
C PHE A 153 -11.80 -3.79 17.04
N THR A 154 -12.02 -3.56 18.34
CA THR A 154 -13.29 -2.99 18.81
C THR A 154 -13.20 -1.47 18.69
N VAL A 155 -13.79 -0.90 17.64
CA VAL A 155 -13.92 0.56 17.52
C VAL A 155 -14.99 1.00 18.51
N SER A 156 -14.65 1.85 19.48
CA SER A 156 -15.65 2.50 20.32
C SER A 156 -16.39 3.53 19.47
N GLU A 157 -17.71 3.68 19.66
CA GLU A 157 -18.58 4.56 18.83
C GLU A 157 -18.08 6.01 18.73
N THR A 158 -17.21 6.45 19.64
CA THR A 158 -16.58 7.78 19.62
C THR A 158 -15.57 7.99 18.47
N PHE A 159 -15.14 6.93 17.79
CA PHE A 159 -14.20 6.98 16.66
C PHE A 159 -14.88 7.07 15.29
N ILE A 160 -16.13 7.52 15.24
CA ILE A 160 -16.74 7.98 13.98
C ILE A 160 -15.91 9.18 13.54
N PHE A 161 -14.99 8.93 12.60
CA PHE A 161 -14.40 9.97 11.76
C PHE A 161 -15.60 10.74 11.21
N ASN A 162 -15.84 11.94 11.74
CA ASN A 162 -16.73 12.87 11.07
C ASN A 162 -16.21 12.97 9.64
N ASP A 163 -17.05 12.53 8.71
CA ASP A 163 -16.78 12.52 7.29
C ASP A 163 -16.06 13.81 6.87
N LEU A 164 -15.06 13.63 6.00
CA LEU A 164 -14.50 14.63 5.08
C LEU A 164 -13.36 15.56 5.48
N LEU A 165 -12.82 15.60 6.71
CA LEU A 165 -11.69 16.52 7.01
C LEU A 165 -10.46 15.83 7.63
N GLU A 166 -9.36 15.89 6.88
CA GLU A 166 -8.02 15.59 7.39
C GLU A 166 -7.71 16.50 8.59
N SER A 167 -7.43 15.90 9.75
CA SER A 167 -7.07 16.67 10.94
C SER A 167 -5.78 17.46 10.71
N GLU A 168 -5.65 18.65 11.32
CA GLU A 168 -4.39 19.41 11.35
C GLU A 168 -3.21 18.53 11.79
N LEU A 169 -3.43 17.60 12.72
CA LEU A 169 -2.43 16.65 13.16
C LEU A 169 -1.96 15.69 12.06
N SER A 170 -2.88 15.29 11.19
CA SER A 170 -2.57 14.41 10.06
C SER A 170 -1.81 15.16 8.97
N ARG A 171 -2.19 16.42 8.72
CA ARG A 171 -1.43 17.33 7.84
C ARG A 171 -0.01 17.58 8.37
N ASP A 172 0.14 17.80 9.66
CA ASP A 172 1.44 18.05 10.31
C ASP A 172 2.34 16.82 10.32
N PHE A 173 1.76 15.61 10.44
CA PHE A 173 2.50 14.36 10.28
C PHE A 173 2.99 14.18 8.85
N GLY A 174 2.17 14.59 7.88
CA GLY A 174 2.48 14.52 6.46
C GLY A 174 3.46 15.52 5.91
N GLY A 175 3.56 16.69 6.53
CA GLY A 175 4.33 17.81 6.02
C GLY A 175 3.75 18.42 4.74
N LEU A 176 4.33 19.54 4.30
CA LEU A 176 3.94 20.29 3.09
C LEU A 176 4.17 19.52 1.79
N GLU A 177 5.05 18.52 1.79
CA GLU A 177 5.43 17.77 0.57
C GLU A 177 4.90 16.33 0.54
N ARG A 178 4.30 15.80 1.62
CA ARG A 178 3.83 14.39 1.76
C ARG A 178 4.85 13.29 1.40
N LEU A 179 6.10 13.65 1.09
CA LEU A 179 7.20 12.74 0.79
C LEU A 179 7.59 11.86 1.98
N ASP A 180 7.09 12.12 3.18
CA ASP A 180 7.30 11.29 4.36
C ASP A 180 6.19 10.25 4.58
N MET A 181 5.08 10.33 3.83
CA MET A 181 3.91 9.43 3.91
C MET A 181 3.68 8.67 2.60
N PHE A 182 4.76 8.17 2.01
CA PHE A 182 4.69 7.42 0.75
C PHE A 182 4.89 5.92 0.95
N PHE A 183 4.12 5.12 0.22
CA PHE A 183 4.32 3.67 0.10
C PHE A 183 5.05 3.40 -1.21
N PRO A 184 6.36 3.09 -1.20
CA PRO A 184 7.20 3.18 -2.39
C PRO A 184 6.91 2.17 -3.49
N PHE A 185 6.21 1.08 -3.19
CA PHE A 185 5.75 0.07 -4.14
C PHE A 185 4.27 0.28 -4.49
N ASP A 186 3.89 1.52 -4.80
CA ASP A 186 2.64 1.80 -5.51
C ASP A 186 2.70 1.40 -6.98
N PRO A 187 1.58 1.10 -7.64
CA PRO A 187 1.56 0.40 -8.92
C PRO A 187 2.47 1.04 -9.98
N CYS A 188 3.23 0.21 -10.68
CA CYS A 188 4.25 0.67 -11.62
C CYS A 188 3.60 1.25 -12.88
N LEU A 189 3.69 2.57 -13.05
CA LEU A 189 3.13 3.26 -14.22
C LEU A 189 3.85 2.95 -15.55
N LEU A 190 5.06 2.38 -15.48
CA LEU A 190 5.85 2.05 -16.66
C LEU A 190 5.36 0.72 -17.25
N LYS A 191 4.49 0.77 -18.26
CA LYS A 191 3.87 -0.42 -18.90
C LYS A 191 4.85 -1.56 -19.21
N LYS A 192 6.02 -1.24 -19.78
CA LYS A 192 7.05 -2.24 -20.12
C LYS A 192 7.71 -2.88 -18.90
N SER A 193 7.80 -2.15 -17.79
CA SER A 193 8.36 -2.69 -16.54
C SER A 193 7.30 -3.40 -15.71
N ASP A 194 6.05 -2.96 -15.79
CA ASP A 194 4.91 -3.56 -15.08
C ASP A 194 4.75 -5.04 -15.44
N SER A 195 4.96 -5.44 -16.71
CA SER A 195 4.89 -6.86 -17.12
C SER A 195 5.83 -7.79 -16.34
N PHE A 196 6.98 -7.29 -15.86
CA PHE A 196 7.92 -8.07 -15.03
C PHE A 196 7.53 -8.11 -13.55
N ILE A 197 6.76 -7.12 -13.09
CA ILE A 197 6.38 -6.94 -11.69
C ILE A 197 5.02 -7.60 -11.40
N ARG A 198 4.06 -7.44 -12.31
CA ARG A 198 2.66 -7.86 -12.21
C ARG A 198 2.47 -9.30 -11.69
N PRO A 199 3.22 -10.33 -12.16
CA PRO A 199 3.03 -11.71 -11.69
C PRO A 199 3.26 -11.89 -10.18
N ASN A 200 4.10 -11.04 -9.61
CA ASN A 200 4.58 -11.12 -8.23
C ASN A 200 4.06 -9.96 -7.35
N PHE A 201 3.12 -9.17 -7.86
CA PHE A 201 2.64 -7.94 -7.24
C PHE A 201 1.14 -7.99 -6.96
N ILE A 202 0.73 -7.54 -5.78
CA ILE A 202 -0.66 -7.45 -5.35
C ILE A 202 -1.18 -6.03 -5.60
N TYR A 203 -2.15 -5.91 -6.50
CA TYR A 203 -2.88 -4.67 -6.72
C TYR A 203 -4.03 -4.56 -5.71
N TRP A 204 -4.51 -3.35 -5.47
CA TRP A 204 -5.60 -3.14 -4.51
C TRP A 204 -6.89 -3.86 -4.95
N SER A 205 -7.17 -3.89 -6.26
CA SER A 205 -8.26 -4.64 -6.88
C SER A 205 -8.23 -6.15 -6.58
N MET A 206 -7.05 -6.71 -6.30
CA MET A 206 -6.89 -8.14 -5.99
C MET A 206 -7.12 -8.46 -4.50
N VAL A 207 -7.26 -7.44 -3.64
CA VAL A 207 -7.40 -7.62 -2.20
C VAL A 207 -8.84 -8.00 -1.87
N LYS A 208 -9.05 -9.25 -1.47
CA LYS A 208 -10.33 -9.70 -0.88
C LYS A 208 -10.46 -9.11 0.53
N THR A 209 -11.26 -8.06 0.67
CA THR A 209 -11.46 -7.38 1.97
C THR A 209 -12.33 -8.22 2.91
N ALA A 210 -12.20 -7.98 4.22
CA ALA A 210 -12.95 -8.74 5.23
C ALA A 210 -14.48 -8.49 5.21
N TYR A 211 -14.95 -7.44 4.55
CA TYR A 211 -16.35 -7.02 4.54
C TYR A 211 -17.11 -7.28 3.22
N HIS A 212 -16.43 -7.76 2.16
CA HIS A 212 -17.03 -8.12 0.86
C HIS A 212 -17.11 -9.65 0.63
N GLY A 213 -17.03 -10.45 1.69
CA GLY A 213 -16.60 -11.86 1.60
C GLY A 213 -17.62 -12.94 1.27
N ASP A 214 -18.91 -12.65 1.01
CA ASP A 214 -19.94 -13.70 0.93
C ASP A 214 -20.97 -13.56 -0.23
N GLU A 215 -20.85 -12.62 -1.18
CA GLU A 215 -21.93 -12.37 -2.17
C GLU A 215 -21.64 -12.66 -3.66
N GLU A 216 -20.43 -13.09 -4.06
CA GLU A 216 -20.09 -13.24 -5.49
C GLU A 216 -19.48 -14.60 -5.85
N ASP A 217 -20.16 -15.70 -5.54
CA ASP A 217 -19.78 -17.03 -6.06
C ASP A 217 -21.01 -17.87 -6.46
N ASN A 218 -22.10 -17.23 -6.91
CA ASN A 218 -23.30 -17.94 -7.36
C ASN A 218 -23.95 -17.30 -8.59
N SER A 219 -23.16 -17.06 -9.64
CA SER A 219 -23.67 -16.88 -11.00
C SER A 219 -23.28 -18.09 -11.85
N ASP A 220 -23.84 -19.26 -11.49
CA ASP A 220 -24.05 -20.32 -12.47
C ASP A 220 -25.17 -19.82 -13.40
N GLU A 221 -24.79 -19.16 -14.49
CA GLU A 221 -25.71 -18.96 -15.60
C GLU A 221 -25.86 -20.30 -16.31
N ASP A 222 -26.99 -20.97 -16.03
CA ASP A 222 -27.50 -22.10 -16.80
C ASP A 222 -27.62 -21.69 -18.27
N VAL A 223 -26.74 -22.23 -19.12
CA VAL A 223 -26.83 -22.09 -20.57
C VAL A 223 -27.91 -23.06 -21.04
N ASP A 224 -29.14 -22.56 -21.18
CA ASP A 224 -30.21 -23.24 -21.91
C ASP A 224 -29.80 -23.39 -23.39
N GLU A 225 -29.67 -24.64 -23.83
CA GLU A 225 -29.65 -25.00 -25.25
C GLU A 225 -31.04 -24.72 -25.85
N ASP A 226 -31.16 -23.69 -26.71
CA ASP A 226 -32.20 -23.68 -27.73
C ASP A 226 -31.64 -23.31 -29.11
N ASN A 227 -32.15 -24.06 -30.08
CA ASN A 227 -31.62 -24.29 -31.42
C ASN A 227 -32.38 -23.38 -32.42
N GLY A 228 -31.69 -22.60 -33.26
CA GLY A 228 -32.38 -21.66 -34.15
C GLY A 228 -31.54 -20.94 -35.22
N ASP A 229 -30.96 -21.72 -36.13
CA ASP A 229 -30.76 -21.52 -37.58
C ASP A 229 -30.53 -20.13 -38.25
N HIS A 230 -29.46 -20.08 -39.08
CA HIS A 230 -29.13 -19.23 -40.26
C HIS A 230 -29.13 -17.67 -40.16
N VAL A 231 -28.14 -16.89 -40.65
CA VAL A 231 -27.62 -16.76 -42.04
C VAL A 231 -26.23 -16.07 -42.06
N MET A 232 -25.37 -16.48 -43.00
CA MET A 232 -24.04 -15.94 -43.32
C MET A 232 -24.09 -14.58 -44.05
N VAL A 233 -23.18 -13.64 -43.72
CA VAL A 233 -22.64 -12.64 -44.67
C VAL A 233 -21.14 -12.46 -44.42
N ASP A 234 -20.41 -12.57 -45.53
CA ASP A 234 -18.96 -12.58 -45.72
C ASP A 234 -18.32 -11.17 -45.77
N GLY A 235 -17.02 -11.10 -45.46
CA GLY A 235 -16.09 -10.12 -46.05
C GLY A 235 -15.62 -8.96 -45.16
N MET A 236 -14.39 -9.04 -44.63
CA MET A 236 -13.23 -8.25 -45.09
C MET A 236 -12.05 -8.37 -44.11
N GLY A 237 -10.89 -8.82 -44.60
CA GLY A 237 -9.69 -9.03 -43.79
C GLY A 237 -9.02 -7.74 -43.32
N ARG A 238 -8.46 -7.77 -42.10
CA ARG A 238 -7.36 -6.90 -41.66
C ARG A 238 -6.42 -7.66 -40.70
N SER A 239 -5.15 -7.30 -40.82
CA SER A 239 -3.89 -7.82 -40.27
C SER A 239 -3.82 -7.99 -38.74
N PRO A 240 -2.92 -8.87 -38.23
CA PRO A 240 -2.71 -9.07 -36.80
C PRO A 240 -1.59 -8.13 -36.31
N ASP A 241 -1.94 -7.02 -35.69
CA ASP A 241 -1.06 -6.30 -34.74
C ASP A 241 -1.85 -5.15 -34.13
N GLU A 242 -2.43 -5.41 -32.96
CA GLU A 242 -2.72 -4.45 -31.88
C GLU A 242 -3.47 -5.24 -30.79
N GLN A 243 -2.70 -5.87 -29.90
CA GLN A 243 -3.24 -6.30 -28.61
C GLN A 243 -3.46 -5.04 -27.78
N ASP A 244 -4.64 -4.46 -27.93
CA ASP A 244 -5.22 -3.49 -27.02
C ASP A 244 -5.43 -4.20 -25.66
N LEU A 245 -4.37 -4.28 -24.87
CA LEU A 245 -4.42 -4.85 -23.52
C LEU A 245 -4.97 -3.79 -22.56
N ASP A 246 -6.26 -3.92 -22.24
CA ASP A 246 -7.04 -3.35 -21.14
C ASP A 246 -6.37 -2.21 -20.35
N LEU A 247 -6.37 -1.03 -20.96
CA LEU A 247 -6.06 0.23 -20.29
C LEU A 247 -7.01 0.50 -19.11
N ASP A 248 -8.27 0.08 -19.25
CA ASP A 248 -9.33 0.31 -18.27
C ASP A 248 -9.16 -0.54 -17.00
N GLU A 249 -8.64 -1.78 -17.11
CA GLU A 249 -8.37 -2.66 -15.96
C GLU A 249 -7.22 -2.14 -15.07
N PHE A 250 -6.21 -1.54 -15.69
CA PHE A 250 -5.06 -0.96 -14.98
C PHE A 250 -5.46 0.30 -14.19
N GLU A 251 -6.32 1.15 -14.76
CA GLU A 251 -6.81 2.35 -14.09
C GLU A 251 -7.80 2.01 -12.95
N TYR A 252 -8.63 0.97 -13.13
CA TYR A 252 -9.52 0.47 -12.08
C TYR A 252 -8.74 -0.04 -10.84
N SER A 253 -7.56 -0.62 -11.06
CA SER A 253 -6.68 -1.20 -10.03
C SER A 253 -6.00 -0.19 -9.07
N LEU A 254 -6.12 1.12 -9.34
CA LEU A 254 -5.48 2.20 -8.58
C LEU A 254 -6.34 2.79 -7.44
N ASN A 255 -7.60 2.40 -7.32
CA ASN A 255 -8.63 3.38 -6.94
C ASN A 255 -8.82 3.76 -5.45
N LYS A 256 -8.18 3.12 -4.45
CA LYS A 256 -8.41 3.48 -3.02
C LYS A 256 -7.16 3.61 -2.14
N MET A 257 -6.16 2.76 -2.32
CA MET A 257 -4.98 2.68 -1.43
C MET A 257 -3.65 3.02 -2.13
N SER A 258 -3.73 3.80 -3.21
CA SER A 258 -2.61 4.34 -3.98
C SER A 258 -2.49 5.84 -3.73
N ILE A 259 -1.28 6.34 -3.54
CA ILE A 259 -0.96 7.77 -3.50
C ILE A 259 -0.47 8.28 -4.88
N THR A 260 -0.41 7.42 -5.89
CA THR A 260 -0.07 7.79 -7.26
C THR A 260 -1.10 8.78 -7.83
N PRO A 261 -0.67 9.95 -8.36
CA PRO A 261 -1.58 10.92 -8.95
C PRO A 261 -2.37 10.32 -10.12
N LYS A 262 -3.70 10.49 -10.10
CA LYS A 262 -4.62 9.96 -11.13
C LYS A 262 -4.33 10.50 -12.55
N ASN A 263 -3.76 11.70 -12.67
CA ASN A 263 -3.57 12.40 -13.95
C ASN A 263 -2.10 12.73 -14.28
N SER A 264 -1.17 11.78 -14.14
CA SER A 264 0.23 12.03 -14.57
C SER A 264 0.40 12.18 -16.10
N PHE A 265 -0.65 11.95 -16.90
CA PHE A 265 -0.65 12.16 -18.36
C PHE A 265 -1.52 13.34 -18.84
N SER A 266 -2.22 14.06 -17.96
CA SER A 266 -3.09 15.17 -18.34
C SER A 266 -3.09 16.31 -17.32
N CYS A 267 -1.96 17.02 -17.21
CA CYS A 267 -1.98 18.38 -16.67
C CYS A 267 -2.76 19.29 -17.63
N ARG A 268 -4.07 19.46 -17.42
CA ARG A 268 -4.81 20.60 -17.97
C ARG A 268 -4.64 21.79 -17.01
N LEU A 269 -3.67 22.64 -17.33
CA LEU A 269 -3.62 24.01 -16.83
C LEU A 269 -3.86 24.92 -18.05
N ASP A 270 -4.98 25.63 -18.03
CA ASP A 270 -5.43 26.65 -18.98
C ASP A 270 -5.13 26.44 -20.49
N GLY A 271 -6.17 26.00 -21.20
CA GLY A 271 -6.58 26.63 -22.46
C GLY A 271 -5.75 26.44 -23.73
N GLU A 272 -4.52 25.90 -23.68
CA GLU A 272 -3.74 25.68 -24.90
C GLU A 272 -3.18 24.25 -24.99
N LEU A 273 -3.55 23.55 -26.08
CA LEU A 273 -2.96 22.27 -26.48
C LEU A 273 -1.47 22.48 -26.80
N ARG A 274 -0.58 22.18 -25.86
CA ARG A 274 0.82 21.91 -26.17
C ARG A 274 1.07 20.40 -26.24
N GLN A 275 1.84 20.01 -27.26
CA GLN A 275 2.40 18.68 -27.49
C GLN A 275 2.94 18.04 -26.19
N PRO A 276 2.96 16.69 -26.11
CA PRO A 276 3.41 15.96 -24.93
C PRO A 276 4.76 16.51 -24.45
N MET A 277 4.82 16.90 -23.17
CA MET A 277 6.04 17.40 -22.54
C MET A 277 7.15 16.35 -22.69
N LYS A 278 8.09 16.60 -23.60
CA LYS A 278 9.39 15.93 -23.57
C LYS A 278 10.06 16.28 -22.26
N MET A 279 10.54 15.27 -21.52
CA MET A 279 11.47 15.50 -20.41
C MET A 279 12.61 16.40 -20.90
N PRO A 280 13.04 17.41 -20.13
CA PRO A 280 14.22 18.18 -20.48
C PRO A 280 15.44 17.24 -20.42
N SER A 281 15.89 16.77 -21.58
CA SER A 281 17.05 15.90 -21.75
C SER A 281 18.39 16.64 -21.62
N ARG A 282 18.44 17.69 -20.77
CA ARG A 282 19.68 18.41 -20.49
C ARG A 282 20.12 18.15 -19.06
N ILE A 283 20.91 17.09 -18.90
CA ILE A 283 21.87 16.98 -17.81
C ILE A 283 22.76 18.23 -17.92
N ARG A 284 22.67 19.16 -16.97
CA ARG A 284 23.66 20.23 -16.85
C ARG A 284 25.01 19.55 -16.55
N PRO A 285 26.07 19.78 -17.34
CA PRO A 285 27.41 19.35 -16.95
C PRO A 285 27.74 19.95 -15.59
N SER A 286 28.31 19.14 -14.70
CA SER A 286 28.84 19.60 -13.42
C SER A 286 29.95 20.62 -13.67
N THR A 287 29.74 21.87 -13.27
CA THR A 287 30.84 22.83 -13.14
C THR A 287 31.56 22.54 -11.84
N SER A 288 32.58 21.69 -11.89
CA SER A 288 33.63 21.66 -10.86
C SER A 288 34.32 23.03 -10.85
N PRO A 289 34.56 23.65 -9.69
CA PRO A 289 35.32 24.89 -9.65
C PRO A 289 36.78 24.62 -10.06
N GLU A 290 37.28 25.40 -11.01
CA GLU A 290 38.71 25.44 -11.34
C GLU A 290 39.48 25.85 -10.09
N SER A 291 40.50 25.06 -9.77
CA SER A 291 41.45 25.35 -8.70
C SER A 291 42.22 26.61 -9.05
N LEU A 292 42.12 27.64 -8.21
CA LEU A 292 43.09 28.73 -8.13
C LEU A 292 44.19 28.36 -7.14
#